data_AF-G3LQE6-F1
#
_entry.id   AF-G3LQE6-F1
#
_cell.length_a   1.000
_cell.length_b   1.000
_cell.length_c   1.000
_cell.angle_alpha   90.00
_cell.angle_beta   90.00
_cell.angle_gamma   90.00
#
_symmetry.space_group_name_H-M   'P 1'
#
loop_
_entity.id
_entity.type
_entity.pdbx_description
1 polymer ?
#
loop_
_entity_poly.entity_id
_entity_poly.type
_entity_poly.pdbx_seq_one_letter_code
_entity_poly.pdbx_strand_id
1 'polypeptide(L)'
;AYNVVAARCAAEFLEMYETVEKGNLVYKIEVFLNSSILQSWKDSIIVLQTTRALSPYSEELKLTGRCLDSIASRASIDTSKVEWSYTYSKKKNLDNGMRKPQAVPRDWWVEDLCDLHIDLYKRAIATIEARGNVSADVIGEALHAYAIRRIPGFSKSSSVPITDFAKYRALAD
;
A
#
# COMPACT_ATOMS: atom_id res chain seq x y z
N ALA A 1 -8.65 6.34 10.84
CA ALA A 1 -8.92 5.77 9.50
C ALA A 1 -10.16 4.87 9.42
N TYR A 2 -10.38 3.91 10.33
CA TYR A 2 -11.32 2.77 10.13
C TYR A 2 -12.77 3.07 9.69
N ASN A 3 -13.37 4.18 10.11
CA ASN A 3 -14.77 4.49 9.84
C ASN A 3 -14.97 5.52 8.71
N VAL A 4 -13.90 6.03 8.10
CA VAL A 4 -14.00 7.16 7.16
C VAL A 4 -14.78 6.80 5.90
N VAL A 5 -14.62 5.56 5.39
CA VAL A 5 -15.36 5.09 4.20
C VAL A 5 -16.85 5.00 4.51
N ALA A 6 -17.21 4.38 5.64
CA ALA A 6 -18.61 4.27 6.06
C ALA A 6 -19.25 5.64 6.27
N ALA A 7 -18.55 6.55 6.97
CA ALA A 7 -19.01 7.92 7.17
C ALA A 7 -19.17 8.66 5.84
N ARG A 8 -18.23 8.51 4.90
CA ARG A 8 -18.29 9.14 3.58
C ARG A 8 -19.45 8.61 2.73
N CYS A 9 -19.70 7.30 2.76
CA CYS A 9 -20.81 6.68 2.04
C CYS A 9 -22.16 7.10 2.63
N ALA A 10 -22.29 7.11 3.96
CA ALA A 10 -23.50 7.56 4.64
C ALA A 10 -23.78 9.05 4.38
N ALA A 11 -22.74 9.89 4.43
CA ALA A 11 -22.86 11.31 4.13
C ALA A 11 -23.29 11.57 2.67
N GLU A 12 -22.81 10.76 1.72
CA GLU A 12 -23.30 10.82 0.33
C GLU A 12 -24.78 10.44 0.25
N PHE A 13 -25.15 9.30 0.84
CA PHE A 13 -26.51 8.78 0.78
C PHE A 13 -27.53 9.73 1.41
N LEU A 14 -27.14 10.43 2.47
CA LEU A 14 -27.96 11.43 3.16
C LEU A 14 -27.85 12.83 2.54
N GLU A 15 -27.17 12.97 1.40
CA GLU A 15 -27.01 14.22 0.67
C GLU A 15 -26.47 15.37 1.53
N MET A 16 -25.50 15.07 2.42
CA MET A 16 -24.92 16.00 3.38
C MET A 16 -23.89 16.94 2.72
N TYR A 17 -24.36 17.73 1.75
CA TYR A 17 -23.55 18.63 0.94
C TYR A 17 -23.50 20.07 1.47
N GLU A 18 -22.51 20.83 0.99
CA GLU A 18 -22.35 22.28 1.31
C GLU A 18 -23.52 23.14 0.82
N THR A 19 -24.30 22.65 -0.14
CA THR A 19 -25.50 23.34 -0.63
C THR A 19 -26.61 23.40 0.40
N VAL A 20 -26.60 22.48 1.38
CA VAL A 20 -27.58 22.42 2.47
C VAL A 20 -27.13 23.27 3.67
N GLU A 21 -25.87 23.09 4.10
CA GLU A 21 -25.28 23.83 5.21
C GLU A 21 -23.77 23.95 5.02
N LYS A 22 -23.18 25.10 5.37
CA LYS A 22 -21.73 25.29 5.29
C LYS A 22 -20.99 24.40 6.30
N GLY A 23 -19.97 23.70 5.84
CA GLY A 23 -19.22 22.75 6.66
C GLY A 23 -20.00 21.46 6.93
N ASN A 24 -20.78 21.00 5.97
CA ASN A 24 -21.49 19.73 6.05
C ASN A 24 -20.51 18.55 5.93
N LEU A 25 -21.02 17.36 6.19
CA LEU A 25 -20.19 16.20 6.47
C LEU A 25 -19.41 15.71 5.26
N VAL A 26 -19.97 15.76 4.04
CA VAL A 26 -19.24 15.38 2.83
C VAL A 26 -17.97 16.22 2.68
N TYR A 27 -18.09 17.55 2.80
CA TYR A 27 -16.95 18.46 2.69
C TYR A 27 -15.91 18.23 3.79
N LYS A 28 -16.33 18.14 5.05
CA LYS A 28 -15.41 17.89 6.19
C LYS A 28 -14.63 16.60 6.02
N ILE A 29 -15.30 15.52 5.56
CA ILE A 29 -14.63 14.25 5.30
C ILE A 29 -13.67 14.37 4.12
N GLU A 30 -14.03 15.08 3.04
CA GLU A 30 -13.12 15.28 1.92
C GLU A 30 -11.86 16.07 2.30
N VAL A 31 -11.99 17.12 3.12
CA VAL A 31 -10.85 17.85 3.65
C VAL A 31 -9.96 16.92 4.49
N PHE A 32 -10.55 16.12 5.38
CA PHE A 32 -9.80 15.16 6.20
C PHE A 32 -9.11 14.07 5.37
N LEU A 33 -9.78 13.53 4.34
CA LEU A 33 -9.20 12.55 3.43
C LEU A 33 -7.95 13.11 2.74
N ASN A 34 -8.05 14.31 2.18
CA ASN A 34 -6.96 14.92 1.41
C ASN A 34 -5.78 15.39 2.27
N SER A 35 -6.06 15.96 3.45
CA SER A 35 -5.05 16.55 4.31
C SER A 35 -4.39 15.55 5.25
N SER A 36 -5.08 14.48 5.64
CA SER A 36 -4.63 13.56 6.68
C SER A 36 -4.47 12.13 6.16
N ILE A 37 -5.57 11.51 5.71
CA ILE A 37 -5.57 10.08 5.36
C ILE A 37 -4.63 9.80 4.19
N LEU A 38 -4.82 10.51 3.07
CA LEU A 38 -4.01 10.32 1.87
C LEU A 38 -2.57 10.84 2.05
N GLN A 39 -2.30 11.57 3.15
CA GLN A 39 -0.96 11.99 3.56
C GLN A 39 -0.33 11.06 4.61
N SER A 40 -0.94 9.91 4.89
CA SER A 40 -0.44 8.92 5.84
C SER A 40 -0.36 7.55 5.19
N TRP A 41 0.82 6.93 5.26
CA TRP A 41 1.05 5.58 4.71
C TRP A 41 0.09 4.56 5.34
N LYS A 42 0.08 4.49 6.68
CA LYS A 42 -0.71 3.51 7.42
C LYS A 42 -2.21 3.78 7.29
N ASP A 43 -2.63 5.04 7.38
CA ASP A 43 -4.06 5.35 7.25
C ASP A 43 -4.57 5.06 5.84
N SER A 44 -3.79 5.35 4.79
CA SER A 44 -4.18 5.01 3.41
C SER A 44 -4.39 3.51 3.23
N ILE A 45 -3.55 2.67 3.83
CA ILE A 45 -3.71 1.20 3.81
C ILE A 45 -4.96 0.76 4.57
N ILE A 46 -5.18 1.28 5.78
CA ILE A 46 -6.37 0.96 6.58
C ILE A 46 -7.64 1.36 5.82
N VAL A 47 -7.67 2.56 5.24
CA VAL A 47 -8.83 3.02 4.46
C VAL A 47 -9.03 2.15 3.23
N LEU A 48 -7.98 1.82 2.48
CA LEU A 48 -8.05 0.89 1.36
C LEU A 48 -8.68 -0.45 1.77
N GLN A 49 -8.27 -1.04 2.89
CA GLN A 49 -8.87 -2.30 3.39
C GLN A 49 -10.36 -2.17 3.67
N THR A 50 -10.79 -1.03 4.24
CA THR A 50 -12.20 -0.79 4.58
C THR A 50 -13.10 -0.52 3.36
N THR A 51 -12.54 -0.08 2.23
CA THR A 51 -13.32 0.10 0.99
C THR A 51 -13.99 -1.21 0.53
N ARG A 52 -13.32 -2.36 0.72
CA ARG A 52 -13.83 -3.66 0.27
C ARG A 52 -15.21 -4.00 0.87
N ALA A 53 -15.46 -3.61 2.12
CA ALA A 53 -16.73 -3.91 2.79
C ALA A 53 -17.90 -3.06 2.27
N LEU A 54 -17.63 -1.98 1.53
CA LEU A 54 -18.61 -1.02 1.03
C LEU A 54 -18.57 -0.90 -0.49
N SER A 55 -18.02 -1.89 -1.18
CA SER A 55 -18.14 -2.00 -2.64
C SER A 55 -19.60 -2.31 -3.01
N PRO A 56 -20.19 -1.67 -4.04
CA PRO A 56 -19.54 -0.80 -5.04
C PRO A 56 -19.45 0.69 -4.66
N TYR A 57 -20.16 1.16 -3.63
CA TYR A 57 -20.22 2.57 -3.26
C TYR A 57 -18.85 3.24 -3.07
N SER A 58 -17.89 2.54 -2.46
CA SER A 58 -16.53 3.07 -2.29
C SER A 58 -15.79 3.29 -3.61
N GLU A 59 -16.09 2.51 -4.65
CA GLU A 59 -15.52 2.67 -6.00
C GLU A 59 -16.18 3.84 -6.73
N GLU A 60 -17.49 3.99 -6.63
CA GLU A 60 -18.24 5.12 -7.22
C GLU A 60 -17.76 6.46 -6.66
N LEU A 61 -17.49 6.50 -5.35
CA LEU A 61 -16.89 7.64 -4.64
C LEU A 61 -15.38 7.77 -4.87
N LYS A 62 -14.78 6.90 -5.68
CA LYS A 62 -13.35 6.87 -6.04
C LYS A 62 -12.40 6.75 -4.84
N LEU A 63 -12.90 6.25 -3.70
CA LEU A 63 -12.12 6.14 -2.46
C LEU A 63 -11.02 5.09 -2.60
N THR A 64 -11.35 3.94 -3.22
CA THR A 64 -10.37 2.87 -3.47
C THR A 64 -9.22 3.37 -4.33
N GLY A 65 -9.54 4.00 -5.47
CA GLY A 65 -8.55 4.55 -6.40
C GLY A 65 -7.63 5.57 -5.75
N ARG A 66 -8.19 6.53 -5.00
CA ARG A 66 -7.40 7.56 -4.29
C ARG A 66 -6.43 6.97 -3.28
N CYS A 67 -6.85 5.92 -2.55
CA CYS A 67 -5.95 5.24 -1.61
C CYS A 67 -4.84 4.49 -2.33
N LEU A 68 -5.15 3.79 -3.43
CA LEU A 68 -4.15 3.11 -4.28
C LEU A 68 -3.14 4.10 -4.84
N ASP A 69 -3.59 5.26 -5.34
CA ASP A 69 -2.72 6.29 -5.88
C ASP A 69 -1.80 6.90 -4.82
N SER A 70 -2.31 7.12 -3.59
CA SER A 70 -1.51 7.60 -2.46
C SER A 70 -0.44 6.58 -2.05
N ILE A 71 -0.83 5.30 -1.91
CA ILE A 71 0.07 4.19 -1.59
C ILE A 71 1.16 4.09 -2.67
N ALA A 72 0.76 4.08 -3.94
CA ALA A 72 1.71 4.01 -5.05
C ALA A 72 2.65 5.21 -5.08
N SER A 73 2.14 6.41 -4.83
CA SER A 73 2.96 7.61 -4.73
C SER A 73 4.02 7.49 -3.64
N ARG A 74 3.66 6.95 -2.48
CA ARG A 74 4.56 6.81 -1.34
C ARG A 74 5.59 5.70 -1.52
N ALA A 75 5.17 4.54 -2.02
CA ALA A 75 6.08 3.44 -2.35
C ALA A 75 7.12 3.83 -3.42
N SER A 76 6.80 4.82 -4.26
CA SER A 76 7.64 5.36 -5.34
C SER A 76 8.57 6.50 -4.90
N ILE A 77 8.52 6.94 -3.65
CA ILE A 77 9.39 8.03 -3.15
C ILE A 77 10.81 7.50 -2.93
N ASP A 78 11.80 8.35 -3.23
CA ASP A 78 13.20 8.11 -2.89
C ASP A 78 13.32 7.78 -1.41
N THR A 79 13.94 6.65 -1.08
CA THR A 79 14.03 6.16 0.30
C THR A 79 14.76 7.12 1.23
N SER A 80 15.59 8.03 0.70
CA SER A 80 16.21 9.12 1.47
C SER A 80 15.22 10.16 2.01
N LYS A 81 14.02 10.25 1.41
CA LYS A 81 12.95 11.19 1.76
C LYS A 81 11.80 10.52 2.53
N VAL A 82 11.97 9.27 2.94
CA VAL A 82 10.95 8.55 3.72
C VAL A 82 11.05 8.99 5.18
N GLU A 83 10.10 9.82 5.61
CA GLU A 83 10.06 10.38 6.97
C GLU A 83 9.04 9.67 7.89
N TRP A 84 8.21 8.77 7.36
CA TRP A 84 7.14 8.11 8.11
C TRP A 84 7.53 6.73 8.65
N SER A 85 6.82 6.28 9.70
CA SER A 85 7.04 4.95 10.29
C SER A 85 6.64 3.83 9.31
N TYR A 86 7.48 2.81 9.17
CA TYR A 86 7.21 1.61 8.37
C TYR A 86 7.54 0.33 9.17
N THR A 87 6.86 -0.78 8.86
CA THR A 87 7.12 -2.06 9.54
C THR A 87 8.19 -2.84 8.77
N TYR A 88 9.46 -2.66 9.13
CA TYR A 88 10.54 -3.48 8.58
C TYR A 88 11.10 -4.43 9.62
N SER A 89 10.64 -5.68 9.56
CA SER A 89 11.10 -6.76 10.43
C SER A 89 11.89 -7.80 9.64
N LYS A 90 12.94 -7.40 8.89
CA LYS A 90 13.97 -8.40 8.56
C LYS A 90 14.68 -8.74 9.87
N LYS A 91 14.52 -9.98 10.36
CA LYS A 91 15.32 -10.56 11.45
C LYS A 91 16.80 -10.32 11.15
N LYS A 92 17.35 -9.25 11.71
CA LYS A 92 18.81 -9.09 11.77
C LYS A 92 19.30 -10.06 12.83
N ASN A 93 20.15 -10.99 12.41
CA ASN A 93 21.09 -11.61 13.33
C ASN A 93 21.73 -10.49 14.15
N LEU A 94 21.64 -10.60 15.48
CA LEU A 94 22.27 -9.66 16.41
C LEU A 94 23.77 -9.67 16.10
N ASP A 95 24.25 -8.59 15.49
CA ASP A 95 25.63 -8.19 15.65
C ASP A 95 25.66 -6.87 16.43
N ASN A 96 26.56 -6.84 17.39
CA ASN A 96 26.56 -6.00 18.56
C ASN A 96 26.91 -4.54 18.21
N GLY A 97 26.14 -3.62 18.78
CA GLY A 97 26.66 -2.34 19.26
C GLY A 97 27.25 -1.37 18.23
N MET A 98 26.43 -0.79 17.36
CA MET A 98 26.49 0.64 16.97
C MET A 98 25.28 0.96 16.08
N ARG A 99 24.25 1.62 16.63
CA ARG A 99 23.07 2.04 15.85
C ARG A 99 23.44 3.24 14.96
N LYS A 100 24.10 2.99 13.83
CA LYS A 100 24.17 3.98 12.74
C LYS A 100 22.73 4.24 12.22
N PRO A 101 22.38 5.48 11.83
CA PRO A 101 21.12 5.75 11.16
C PRO A 101 21.07 4.86 9.92
N GLN A 102 20.19 3.87 9.96
CA GLN A 102 20.13 2.87 8.92
C GLN A 102 19.32 3.46 7.77
N ALA A 103 19.94 3.59 6.59
CA ALA A 103 19.24 4.03 5.40
C ALA A 103 17.97 3.19 5.19
N VAL A 104 16.86 3.85 4.84
CA VAL A 104 15.58 3.19 4.63
C VAL A 104 15.73 2.17 3.49
N PRO A 105 15.40 0.88 3.72
CA PRO A 105 15.47 -0.15 2.69
C PRO A 105 14.56 0.16 1.49
N ARG A 106 14.92 -0.30 0.28
CA ARG A 106 14.09 -0.08 -0.93
C ARG A 106 12.74 -0.80 -0.87
N ASP A 107 12.68 -1.89 -0.12
CA ASP A 107 11.55 -2.78 0.11
C ASP A 107 10.78 -2.43 1.40
N TRP A 108 10.97 -1.23 1.97
CA TRP A 108 10.40 -0.82 3.26
C TRP A 108 8.87 -0.98 3.37
N TRP A 109 8.15 -0.90 2.25
CA TRP A 109 6.70 -0.94 2.15
C TRP A 109 6.13 -2.34 1.94
N VAL A 110 6.96 -3.31 1.54
CA VAL A 110 6.52 -4.64 1.07
C VAL A 110 5.67 -5.35 2.12
N GLU A 111 6.17 -5.39 3.34
CA GLU A 111 5.56 -6.16 4.43
C GLU A 111 4.18 -5.61 4.82
N ASP A 112 4.03 -4.29 4.85
CA ASP A 112 2.78 -3.62 5.21
C ASP A 112 1.67 -3.92 4.19
N LEU A 113 2.00 -4.11 2.91
CA LEU A 113 1.01 -4.45 1.88
C LEU A 113 0.62 -5.92 1.86
N CYS A 114 1.40 -6.81 2.50
CA CYS A 114 1.13 -8.24 2.46
C CYS A 114 -0.13 -8.66 3.22
N ASP A 115 -0.68 -7.78 4.06
CA ASP A 115 -1.92 -8.03 4.79
C ASP A 115 -3.18 -7.71 3.97
N LEU A 116 -3.03 -7.07 2.81
CA LEU A 116 -4.14 -6.78 1.90
C LEU A 116 -4.78 -8.06 1.35
N HIS A 117 -6.11 -7.99 1.16
CA HIS A 117 -6.83 -9.00 0.38
C HIS A 117 -6.28 -9.06 -1.06
N ILE A 118 -6.27 -10.25 -1.67
CA ILE A 118 -5.60 -10.49 -2.96
C ILE A 118 -6.02 -9.50 -4.06
N ASP A 119 -7.30 -9.14 -4.13
CA ASP A 119 -7.80 -8.19 -5.14
C ASP A 119 -7.22 -6.78 -4.94
N LEU A 120 -7.13 -6.32 -3.68
CA LEU A 120 -6.56 -5.01 -3.34
C LEU A 120 -5.04 -5.03 -3.49
N TYR A 121 -4.40 -6.13 -3.11
CA TYR A 121 -2.96 -6.31 -3.27
C TYR A 121 -2.55 -6.26 -4.75
N LYS A 122 -3.24 -7.02 -5.61
CA LYS A 122 -3.02 -7.01 -7.06
C LYS A 122 -3.16 -5.60 -7.65
N ARG A 123 -4.22 -4.87 -7.25
CA ARG A 123 -4.42 -3.48 -7.68
C ARG A 123 -3.31 -2.57 -7.17
N ALA A 124 -2.89 -2.70 -5.91
CA ALA A 124 -1.81 -1.89 -5.34
C ALA A 124 -0.48 -2.10 -6.09
N ILE A 125 -0.10 -3.35 -6.35
CA ILE A 125 1.11 -3.65 -7.12
C ILE A 125 1.02 -3.09 -8.54
N ALA A 126 -0.10 -3.27 -9.24
CA ALA A 126 -0.28 -2.72 -10.58
C ALA A 126 -0.19 -1.18 -10.60
N THR A 127 -0.76 -0.49 -9.60
CA THR A 127 -0.66 0.97 -9.49
C THR A 127 0.75 1.45 -9.15
N ILE A 128 1.50 0.70 -8.32
CA ILE A 128 2.91 0.97 -8.03
C ILE A 128 3.77 0.80 -9.28
N GLU A 129 3.60 -0.32 -9.99
CA GLU A 129 4.33 -0.64 -11.22
C GLU A 129 4.08 0.42 -12.31
N ALA A 130 2.83 0.83 -12.49
CA ALA A 130 2.45 1.85 -13.46
C ALA A 130 3.11 3.22 -13.22
N ARG A 131 3.60 3.50 -12.00
CA ARG A 131 4.37 4.72 -11.72
C ARG A 131 5.83 4.66 -12.21
N GLY A 132 6.39 3.46 -12.42
CA GLY A 132 7.71 3.28 -13.02
C GLY A 132 8.93 3.59 -12.14
N ASN A 133 8.73 4.03 -10.89
CA ASN A 133 9.82 4.45 -9.99
C ASN A 133 10.36 3.34 -9.08
N VAL A 134 9.74 2.16 -9.10
CA VAL A 134 10.13 0.99 -8.31
C VAL A 134 10.76 -0.05 -9.23
N SER A 135 11.92 -0.58 -8.88
CA SER A 135 12.61 -1.57 -9.71
C SER A 135 11.87 -2.92 -9.72
N ALA A 136 11.95 -3.62 -10.85
CA ALA A 136 11.33 -4.95 -11.02
C ALA A 136 11.76 -5.95 -9.93
N ASP A 137 12.99 -5.87 -9.44
CA ASP A 137 13.49 -6.70 -8.34
C ASP A 137 12.67 -6.51 -7.06
N VAL A 138 12.35 -5.26 -6.70
CA VAL A 138 11.57 -4.95 -5.49
C VAL A 138 10.11 -5.37 -5.66
N ILE A 139 9.55 -5.24 -6.88
CA ILE A 139 8.23 -5.79 -7.20
C ILE A 139 8.23 -7.31 -7.04
N GLY A 140 9.26 -7.99 -7.53
CA GLY A 140 9.44 -9.44 -7.36
C GLY A 140 9.54 -9.85 -5.89
N GLU A 141 10.31 -9.12 -5.09
CA GLU A 141 10.38 -9.32 -3.63
C GLU A 141 9.01 -9.13 -2.97
N ALA A 142 8.24 -8.13 -3.38
CA ALA A 142 6.89 -7.90 -2.88
C ALA A 142 5.97 -9.09 -3.14
N LEU A 143 5.95 -9.57 -4.39
CA LEU A 143 5.13 -10.72 -4.81
C LEU A 143 5.52 -11.99 -4.05
N HIS A 144 6.83 -12.22 -3.90
CA HIS A 144 7.37 -13.36 -3.16
C HIS A 144 6.99 -13.31 -1.67
N ALA A 145 7.11 -12.14 -1.04
CA ALA A 145 6.72 -11.95 0.36
C ALA A 145 5.21 -12.18 0.57
N TYR A 146 4.37 -11.66 -0.34
CA TYR A 146 2.93 -11.89 -0.30
C TYR A 146 2.59 -13.37 -0.41
N ALA A 147 3.21 -14.07 -1.37
CA ALA A 147 2.98 -15.49 -1.60
C ALA A 147 3.37 -16.33 -0.39
N ILE A 148 4.54 -16.07 0.22
CA ILE A 148 4.96 -16.75 1.45
C ILE A 148 3.96 -16.53 2.59
N ARG A 149 3.45 -15.31 2.76
CA ARG A 149 2.55 -14.97 3.87
C ARG A 149 1.13 -15.49 3.67
N ARG A 150 0.60 -15.43 2.44
CA ARG A 150 -0.83 -15.59 2.16
C ARG A 150 -1.20 -16.89 1.44
N ILE A 151 -0.24 -17.61 0.87
CA ILE A 151 -0.48 -18.84 0.12
C ILE A 151 0.06 -20.05 0.91
N PRO A 152 -0.83 -20.89 1.49
CA PRO A 152 -0.42 -22.08 2.20
C PRO A 152 0.41 -23.02 1.31
N GLY A 153 1.56 -23.48 1.82
CA GLY A 153 2.43 -24.42 1.11
C GLY A 153 3.44 -23.81 0.14
N PHE A 154 3.42 -22.48 -0.08
CA PHE A 154 4.34 -21.80 -1.00
C PHE A 154 5.82 -21.89 -0.56
N SER A 155 6.08 -21.97 0.75
CA SER A 155 7.44 -22.07 1.31
C SER A 155 8.13 -23.42 1.09
N LYS A 156 7.43 -24.45 0.59
CA LYS A 156 7.98 -25.80 0.43
C LYS A 156 8.84 -26.00 -0.82
N SER A 157 8.91 -25.02 -1.72
CA SER A 157 9.55 -25.16 -3.04
C SER A 157 10.72 -24.20 -3.34
N SER A 158 11.10 -23.29 -2.44
CA SER A 158 12.01 -22.17 -2.76
C SER A 158 13.38 -22.16 -2.05
N SER A 159 14.00 -23.32 -1.82
CA SER A 159 15.44 -23.37 -1.54
C SER A 159 16.29 -23.42 -2.81
N VAL A 160 15.94 -22.63 -3.83
CA VAL A 160 16.84 -22.32 -4.94
C VAL A 160 17.15 -20.83 -4.85
N PRO A 161 18.38 -20.43 -4.51
CA PRO A 161 18.75 -19.03 -4.55
C PRO A 161 18.59 -18.55 -5.99
N ILE A 162 17.67 -17.60 -6.21
CA ILE A 162 17.55 -16.90 -7.50
C ILE A 162 18.72 -15.91 -7.55
N THR A 163 19.89 -16.42 -7.89
CA THR A 163 21.11 -15.61 -8.09
C THR A 163 21.39 -15.33 -9.56
N ASP A 164 20.57 -15.82 -10.49
CA ASP A 164 20.92 -15.78 -11.92
C ASP A 164 19.82 -15.18 -12.80
N PHE A 165 19.67 -13.85 -12.69
CA PHE A 165 18.80 -13.03 -13.54
C PHE A 165 19.16 -13.11 -15.03
N ALA A 166 20.39 -13.54 -15.38
CA ALA A 166 20.84 -13.67 -16.76
C ALA A 166 20.09 -14.78 -17.52
N LYS A 167 19.63 -15.83 -16.82
CA LYS A 167 18.99 -17.00 -17.44
C LYS A 167 17.59 -16.73 -18.00
N TYR A 168 16.86 -15.78 -17.41
CA TYR A 168 15.49 -15.47 -17.82
C TYR A 168 15.40 -14.44 -18.94
N ARG A 169 16.47 -13.67 -19.16
CA ARG A 169 16.54 -12.70 -20.28
C ARG A 169 16.71 -13.38 -21.64
N ALA A 170 17.39 -14.53 -21.68
CA ALA A 170 17.63 -15.31 -22.90
C ALA A 170 16.42 -16.15 -23.36
N LEU A 171 15.31 -16.15 -22.61
CA LEU A 171 14.07 -16.84 -22.96
C LEU A 171 13.02 -15.91 -23.57
N ALA A 172 13.33 -14.61 -23.68
CA ALA A 172 12.44 -13.57 -24.20
C ALA A 172 12.86 -13.00 -25.57
N ASP A 173 13.94 -13.56 -26.16
CA ASP A 173 14.34 -13.36 -27.57
C ASP A 173 14.08 -14.66 -28.35
#